data_AF-A0A920V9K7-F1
#
_entry.id   AF-A0A920V9K7-F1
#
_cell.length_a   1.000
_cell.length_b   1.000
_cell.length_c   1.000
_cell.angle_alpha   90.00
_cell.angle_beta   90.00
_cell.angle_gamma   90.00
#
_symmetry.space_group_name_H-M   'P 1'
#
loop_
_entity.id
_entity.type
_entity.pdbx_description
1 polymer ?
#
loop_
_entity_poly.entity_id
_entity_poly.type
_entity_poly.pdbx_seq_one_letter_code
_entity_poly.pdbx_strand_id
1 'polypeptide(L)'
;MSGPLSGLKVLELTSVVLGPWAAQTMADMGADVIKIEAPFGDSNRQLGASRNPGMAALYLSNNRNKRSLVLDLKQESARDALLTIVKDCDVFLHNNRPQVMTKLRLEYEDIKSVNENIIYCGT
;
A
#
# COMPACT_ATOMS: atom_id res chain seq x y z
N MET A 1 -8.54 16.13 1.19
CA MET A 1 -8.26 17.29 0.30
C MET A 1 -8.99 17.00 -1.00
N SER A 2 -9.77 17.94 -1.54
CA SER A 2 -10.45 17.75 -2.82
C SER A 2 -9.42 17.84 -3.96
N GLY A 3 -9.50 16.94 -4.93
CA GLY A 3 -8.61 16.89 -6.09
C GLY A 3 -9.17 15.96 -7.17
N PRO A 4 -8.48 15.80 -8.31
CA PRO A 4 -8.99 15.05 -9.46
C PRO A 4 -9.22 13.56 -9.17
N LEU A 5 -8.61 13.00 -8.12
CA LEU A 5 -8.81 11.62 -7.68
C LEU A 5 -9.68 11.50 -6.41
N SER A 6 -10.41 12.56 -6.05
CA SER A 6 -11.34 12.49 -4.93
C SER A 6 -12.41 11.42 -5.13
N GLY A 7 -12.61 10.60 -4.08
CA GLY A 7 -13.52 9.45 -4.10
C GLY A 7 -12.82 8.13 -4.43
N LEU A 8 -11.62 8.17 -5.02
CA LEU A 8 -10.84 6.98 -5.35
C LEU A 8 -10.15 6.42 -4.11
N LYS A 9 -10.22 5.11 -3.91
CA LYS A 9 -9.57 4.37 -2.82
C LYS A 9 -8.43 3.49 -3.34
N VAL A 10 -7.24 3.66 -2.77
CA VAL A 10 -6.03 2.92 -3.16
C VAL A 10 -5.54 2.08 -1.99
N LEU A 11 -5.29 0.80 -2.23
CA LEU A 11 -4.57 -0.07 -1.31
C LEU A 11 -3.13 -0.27 -1.79
N GLU A 12 -2.18 0.25 -1.02
CA GLU A 12 -0.76 0.24 -1.34
C GLU A 12 -0.04 -0.83 -0.52
N LEU A 13 0.44 -1.89 -1.17
CA LEU A 13 1.38 -2.88 -0.66
C LEU A 13 2.76 -2.66 -1.30
N THR A 14 3.26 -1.42 -1.22
CA THR A 14 4.59 -1.05 -1.73
C THR A 14 5.53 -0.65 -0.61
N SER A 15 6.82 -0.70 -0.89
CA SER A 15 7.87 -0.23 0.01
C SER A 15 8.98 0.52 -0.73
N VAL A 16 9.92 1.11 0.03
CA VAL A 16 11.06 1.85 -0.50
C VAL A 16 10.61 3.18 -1.14
N VAL A 17 10.82 3.43 -2.44
CA VAL A 17 10.66 4.79 -3.00
C VAL A 17 9.63 4.86 -4.11
N LEU A 18 9.77 4.08 -5.19
CA LEU A 18 9.00 4.31 -6.42
C LEU A 18 7.50 4.05 -6.24
N GLY A 19 7.13 2.91 -5.67
CA GLY A 19 5.74 2.59 -5.35
C GLY A 19 5.12 3.60 -4.37
N PRO A 20 5.78 3.88 -3.22
CA PRO A 20 5.28 4.87 -2.28
C PRO A 20 5.12 6.27 -2.89
N TRP A 21 6.03 6.68 -3.78
CA TRP A 21 5.97 7.97 -4.46
C TRP A 21 4.78 8.07 -5.42
N ALA A 22 4.49 7.01 -6.18
CA ALA A 22 3.30 6.94 -7.04
C ALA A 22 2.01 7.04 -6.23
N ALA A 23 1.88 6.24 -5.17
CA ALA A 23 0.71 6.27 -4.29
C ALA A 23 0.58 7.60 -3.52
N GLN A 24 1.68 8.22 -3.09
CA GLN A 24 1.65 9.55 -2.48
C GLN A 24 1.15 10.61 -3.48
N THR A 25 1.55 10.51 -4.76
CA THR A 25 1.05 11.42 -5.80
C THR A 25 -0.46 11.28 -5.97
N MET A 26 -0.99 10.05 -5.91
CA MET A 26 -2.45 9.83 -5.91
C MET A 26 -3.13 10.43 -4.67
N ALA A 27 -2.52 10.26 -3.49
CA ALA A 27 -3.02 10.84 -2.23
C ALA A 27 -3.03 12.38 -2.28
N ASP A 28 -1.97 12.99 -2.81
CA ASP A 28 -1.86 14.44 -3.02
C ASP A 28 -2.94 14.95 -4.00
N MET A 29 -3.35 14.13 -4.96
CA MET A 29 -4.45 14.39 -5.89
C MET A 29 -5.85 14.07 -5.31
N GLY A 30 -5.93 13.70 -4.03
CA GLY A 30 -7.18 13.53 -3.29
C GLY A 30 -7.70 12.11 -3.15
N ALA A 31 -6.95 11.09 -3.59
CA ALA A 31 -7.29 9.69 -3.33
C ALA A 31 -7.14 9.34 -1.84
N ASP A 32 -7.97 8.42 -1.35
CA ASP A 32 -7.83 7.82 -0.03
C ASP A 32 -6.89 6.61 -0.11
N VAL A 33 -5.67 6.79 0.38
CA VAL A 33 -4.61 5.78 0.26
C VAL A 33 -4.39 5.10 1.62
N ILE A 34 -4.57 3.78 1.64
CA ILE A 34 -4.21 2.92 2.76
C ILE A 34 -2.92 2.18 2.40
N LYS A 35 -1.84 2.45 3.14
CA LYS A 35 -0.59 1.72 3.04
C LYS A 35 -0.61 0.53 3.99
N ILE A 36 -0.41 -0.66 3.44
CA ILE A 36 -0.19 -1.88 4.21
C ILE A 36 1.30 -2.02 4.51
N GLU A 37 1.62 -2.18 5.78
CA GLU A 37 2.98 -2.34 6.26
C GLU A 37 3.17 -3.66 7.00
N ALA A 38 4.39 -4.21 6.92
CA ALA A 38 4.79 -5.35 7.73
C ALA A 38 4.85 -4.96 9.23
N PRO A 39 4.90 -5.93 10.17
CA PRO A 39 5.00 -5.65 11.61
C PRO A 39 6.13 -4.70 12.04
N PHE A 40 7.22 -4.67 11.26
CA PHE A 40 8.37 -3.79 11.50
C PHE A 40 8.28 -2.45 10.73
N GLY A 41 7.20 -2.22 9.97
CA GLY A 41 7.01 -1.05 9.11
C GLY A 41 7.76 -1.12 7.78
N ASP A 42 7.56 -0.10 6.94
CA ASP A 42 8.42 0.16 5.78
C ASP A 42 9.86 0.41 6.24
N SER A 43 10.85 -0.20 5.56
CA SER A 43 12.26 -0.05 5.90
C SER A 43 12.72 1.41 5.86
N ASN A 44 12.09 2.24 5.03
CA ASN A 44 12.41 3.66 4.93
C ASN A 44 12.08 4.45 6.19
N ARG A 45 11.28 3.92 7.12
CA ARG A 45 11.01 4.55 8.42
C ARG A 45 12.27 4.74 9.27
N GLN A 46 13.30 3.96 9.00
CA GLN A 46 14.58 3.94 9.74
C GLN A 46 15.76 4.44 8.90
N LEU A 47 15.57 4.75 7.61
CA LEU A 47 16.66 5.10 6.70
C LEU A 47 16.86 6.62 6.57
N GLY A 48 18.03 7.07 6.99
CA GLY A 48 18.48 8.45 6.85
C GLY A 48 18.24 9.33 8.09
N ALA A 49 18.32 10.64 7.90
CA ALA A 49 18.15 11.60 8.99
C ALA A 49 16.76 11.50 9.60
N SER A 50 16.67 11.50 10.93
CA SER A 50 15.41 11.48 11.66
C SER A 50 15.49 12.41 12.88
N ARG A 51 14.35 13.01 13.23
CA ARG A 51 14.18 13.75 14.50
C ARG A 51 13.40 12.93 15.53
N ASN A 52 12.49 12.08 15.06
CA ASN A 52 11.67 11.19 15.88
C ASN A 52 11.83 9.73 15.39
N PRO A 53 11.81 8.75 16.30
CA PRO A 53 11.85 7.33 15.93
C PRO A 53 10.77 6.94 14.91
N GLY A 54 11.13 6.18 13.88
CA GLY A 54 10.20 5.71 12.83
C GLY A 54 9.71 6.79 11.85
N MET A 55 10.27 8.00 11.94
CA MET A 55 9.95 9.15 11.09
C MET A 55 11.18 9.67 10.34
N ALA A 56 11.97 8.77 9.74
CA ALA A 56 13.10 9.18 8.92
C ALA A 56 12.65 10.01 7.71
N ALA A 57 13.48 10.97 7.31
CA ALA A 57 13.19 11.93 6.25
C ALA A 57 12.83 11.24 4.91
N LEU A 58 13.45 10.09 4.64
CA LEU A 58 13.15 9.32 3.45
C LEU A 58 11.69 8.84 3.44
N TYR A 59 11.18 8.26 4.54
CA TYR A 59 9.78 7.85 4.64
C TYR A 59 8.81 9.03 4.56
N LEU A 60 9.12 10.12 5.26
CA LEU A 60 8.23 11.30 5.31
C LEU A 60 8.07 11.99 3.94
N SER A 61 9.08 11.89 3.07
CA SER A 61 9.03 12.53 1.74
C SER A 61 8.20 11.77 0.70
N ASN A 62 7.89 10.49 0.95
CA ASN A 62 7.18 9.60 0.03
C ASN A 62 5.96 8.86 0.63
N ASN A 63 5.51 9.23 1.84
CA ASN A 63 4.33 8.62 2.48
C ASN A 63 3.35 9.62 3.13
N ARG A 64 3.42 10.93 2.81
CA ARG A 64 2.43 11.90 3.31
C ARG A 64 1.03 11.61 2.75
N ASN A 65 0.00 12.09 3.43
CA ASN A 65 -1.42 11.96 3.05
C ASN A 65 -1.98 10.52 3.01
N LYS A 66 -1.22 9.53 3.50
CA LYS A 66 -1.65 8.13 3.57
C LYS A 66 -2.09 7.77 4.99
N ARG A 67 -3.04 6.84 5.08
CA ARG A 67 -3.32 6.08 6.31
C ARG A 67 -2.46 4.82 6.31
N SER A 68 -1.92 4.44 7.45
CA SER A 68 -1.08 3.25 7.58
C SER A 68 -1.80 2.17 8.39
N LEU A 69 -1.75 0.93 7.91
CA LEU A 69 -2.26 -0.24 8.59
C LEU A 69 -1.19 -1.34 8.58
N VAL A 70 -0.85 -1.86 9.75
CA VAL A 70 0.10 -2.96 9.88
C VAL A 70 -0.64 -4.29 9.73
N LEU A 71 -0.21 -5.13 8.78
CA LEU A 71 -0.70 -6.48 8.57
C LEU A 71 0.48 -7.45 8.39
N ASP A 72 0.52 -8.50 9.21
CA ASP A 72 1.44 -9.62 8.98
C ASP A 72 0.84 -10.60 7.98
N LEU A 73 1.06 -10.34 6.68
CA LEU A 73 0.47 -11.13 5.59
C LEU A 73 0.94 -12.59 5.52
N LYS A 74 1.84 -13.02 6.42
CA LYS A 74 2.14 -14.45 6.61
C LYS A 74 1.02 -15.18 7.35
N GLN A 75 0.17 -14.44 8.06
CA GLN A 75 -1.01 -14.95 8.75
C GLN A 75 -2.21 -14.90 7.81
N GLU A 76 -2.93 -16.02 7.72
CA GLU A 76 -4.11 -16.13 6.85
C GLU A 76 -5.18 -15.09 7.19
N SER A 77 -5.40 -14.84 8.49
CA SER A 77 -6.35 -13.81 8.97
C SER A 77 -5.98 -12.39 8.54
N ALA A 78 -4.69 -12.06 8.45
CA ALA A 78 -4.22 -10.75 7.99
C ALA A 78 -4.38 -10.60 6.47
N ARG A 79 -4.17 -11.69 5.71
CA ARG A 79 -4.49 -11.75 4.29
C ARG A 79 -6.00 -11.55 4.07
N ASP A 80 -6.85 -12.22 4.84
CA ASP A 80 -8.30 -12.09 4.73
C ASP A 80 -8.79 -10.68 5.06
N ALA A 81 -8.16 -10.03 6.05
CA ALA A 81 -8.40 -8.63 6.35
C ALA A 81 -8.00 -7.72 5.16
N LEU A 82 -6.85 -7.95 4.53
CA LEU A 82 -6.43 -7.23 3.32
C LEU A 82 -7.46 -7.43 2.20
N LEU A 83 -7.87 -8.67 1.92
CA LEU A 83 -8.87 -8.97 0.89
C LEU A 83 -10.23 -8.34 1.19
N THR A 84 -10.59 -8.20 2.47
CA THR A 84 -11.81 -7.48 2.87
C THR A 84 -11.72 -6.00 2.53
N ILE A 85 -10.56 -5.37 2.70
CA ILE A 85 -10.35 -3.96 2.33
C ILE A 85 -10.40 -3.79 0.80
N VAL A 86 -9.78 -4.72 0.05
CA VAL A 86 -9.74 -4.69 -1.42
C VAL A 86 -11.13 -4.61 -2.08
N LYS A 87 -12.16 -5.21 -1.45
CA LYS A 87 -13.54 -5.20 -1.98
C LYS A 87 -14.07 -3.78 -2.26
N ASP A 88 -13.60 -2.81 -1.49
CA ASP A 88 -14.02 -1.41 -1.59
C ASP A 88 -12.95 -0.51 -2.22
N CYS A 89 -11.88 -1.07 -2.80
CA CYS A 89 -10.80 -0.30 -3.43
C CYS A 89 -10.96 -0.22 -4.95
N ASP A 90 -10.42 0.85 -5.53
CA ASP A 90 -10.36 1.02 -6.99
C ASP A 90 -9.00 0.56 -7.55
N VAL A 91 -7.94 0.68 -6.74
CA VAL A 91 -6.57 0.34 -7.15
C VAL A 91 -5.88 -0.49 -6.07
N PHE A 92 -5.24 -1.59 -6.48
CA PHE A 92 -4.27 -2.34 -5.68
C PHE A 92 -2.87 -2.18 -6.28
N LEU A 93 -1.94 -1.64 -5.51
CA LEU A 93 -0.58 -1.33 -5.94
C LEU A 93 0.45 -2.14 -5.14
N HIS A 94 1.35 -2.86 -5.80
CA HIS A 94 2.46 -3.55 -5.12
C HIS A 94 3.79 -3.47 -5.89
N ASN A 95 4.91 -3.62 -5.17
CA ASN A 95 6.24 -3.77 -5.77
C ASN A 95 7.00 -5.00 -5.27
N ASN A 96 6.25 -5.97 -4.73
CA ASN A 96 6.79 -7.26 -4.34
C ASN A 96 7.07 -8.14 -5.57
N ARG A 97 8.17 -8.90 -5.49
CA ARG A 97 8.52 -9.89 -6.53
C ARG A 97 7.38 -10.88 -6.75
N PRO A 98 7.16 -11.38 -7.98
CA PRO A 98 6.09 -12.33 -8.29
C PRO A 98 6.01 -13.53 -7.33
N GLN A 99 7.17 -14.12 -6.99
CA GLN A 99 7.23 -15.29 -6.10
C GLN A 99 6.74 -14.99 -4.68
N VAL A 100 6.82 -13.73 -4.23
CA VAL A 100 6.25 -13.31 -2.94
C VAL A 100 4.73 -13.21 -3.05
N MET A 101 4.21 -12.62 -4.13
CA MET A 101 2.78 -12.49 -4.36
C MET A 101 2.08 -13.85 -4.48
N THR A 102 2.67 -14.81 -5.20
CA THR A 102 2.18 -16.19 -5.25
C THR A 102 2.14 -16.84 -3.87
N LYS A 103 3.20 -16.65 -3.05
CA LYS A 103 3.24 -17.20 -1.68
C LYS A 103 2.19 -16.57 -0.77
N LEU A 104 1.93 -15.28 -0.93
CA LEU A 104 0.91 -14.55 -0.17
C LEU A 104 -0.51 -14.79 -0.72
N ARG A 105 -0.66 -15.43 -1.89
CA ARG A 105 -1.95 -15.60 -2.59
C ARG A 105 -2.66 -14.26 -2.77
N LEU A 106 -1.92 -13.31 -3.35
CA LEU A 106 -2.34 -11.95 -3.67
C LEU A 106 -2.00 -11.61 -5.13
N GLU A 107 -1.93 -12.60 -6.01
CA GLU A 107 -1.76 -12.37 -7.44
C GLU A 107 -3.03 -11.73 -8.03
N TYR A 108 -2.95 -11.29 -9.28
CA TYR A 108 -4.08 -10.61 -9.93
C TYR A 108 -5.39 -11.38 -9.80
N GLU A 109 -5.39 -12.69 -10.05
CA GLU A 109 -6.59 -13.52 -9.96
C GLU A 109 -7.13 -13.62 -8.52
N ASP A 110 -6.25 -13.63 -7.51
CA ASP A 110 -6.67 -13.63 -6.10
C ASP A 110 -7.39 -12.32 -5.75
N ILE A 111 -6.83 -11.17 -6.14
CA ILE A 111 -7.41 -9.85 -5.89
C ILE A 111 -8.71 -9.66 -6.70
N LYS A 112 -8.70 -10.05 -7.98
CA LYS A 112 -9.86 -9.95 -8.86
C LYS A 112 -11.03 -10.80 -8.36
N SER A 113 -10.75 -11.96 -7.76
CA SER A 113 -11.80 -12.85 -7.22
C SER A 113 -12.69 -12.19 -6.14
N VAL A 114 -12.18 -11.14 -5.46
CA VAL A 114 -12.94 -10.37 -4.47
C VAL A 114 -13.39 -9.00 -4.98
N ASN A 115 -12.83 -8.52 -6.09
CA ASN A 115 -13.21 -7.26 -6.73
C ASN A 115 -12.90 -7.29 -8.24
N GLU A 116 -13.94 -7.49 -9.06
CA GLU A 116 -13.80 -7.62 -10.51
C GLU A 116 -13.41 -6.31 -11.22
N ASN A 117 -13.65 -5.15 -10.59
CA ASN A 117 -13.39 -3.83 -11.17
C ASN A 117 -12.02 -3.25 -10.77
N ILE A 118 -11.24 -3.99 -9.98
CA ILE A 118 -9.97 -3.51 -9.44
C ILE A 118 -8.94 -3.24 -10.56
N ILE A 119 -8.25 -2.10 -10.46
CA ILE A 119 -7.01 -1.88 -11.20
C ILE A 119 -5.86 -2.48 -10.39
N TYR A 120 -5.26 -3.55 -10.91
CA TYR A 120 -4.10 -4.19 -10.30
C TYR A 120 -2.80 -3.68 -10.95
N CYS A 121 -1.91 -3.08 -10.18
CA CYS A 121 -0.63 -2.57 -10.64
C CYS A 121 0.52 -3.21 -9.84
N GLY A 122 1.31 -4.04 -10.52
CA GLY A 122 2.54 -4.65 -9.99
C GLY A 122 3.76 -4.14 -10.73
N THR A 123 4.83 -3.79 -10.00
CA THR A 123 6.14 -3.41 -10.56
C THR A 123 7.25 -4.33 -10.10
#